data_AF-V4AQ85-F1
#
_entry.id   AF-V4AQ85-F1
#
_cell.length_a   1.000
_cell.length_b   1.000
_cell.length_c   1.000
_cell.angle_alpha   90.00
_cell.angle_beta   90.00
_cell.angle_gamma   90.00
#
_symmetry.space_group_name_H-M   'P 1'
#
loop_
_entity.id
_entity.type
_entity.pdbx_description
1 polymer ?
#
loop_
_entity_poly.entity_id
_entity_poly.type
_entity_poly.pdbx_seq_one_letter_code
_entity_poly.pdbx_strand_id
1 'polypeptide(L)'
;MSELNFDRLLKTKVNLKEYIDNILKNIFDIHDIPVPVRHLFHLLETCGLRNGFDKTVIESWKINSYFIKYWSKILSQPEVLYDLNESSEPHIQTNMNVIVLAFIDIFSPPQTLGKKSPTLKLLFYKDCYEYRKSKVTFFKSGATVAGVKSADLTSELGKLPYLIDTIPFNRRSMLYKLFLVIDNYDDKIIKDLDETDETRRLKLSDKLDEVFETMRNT
;
A
#
# COMPACT_ATOMS: atom_id res chain seq x y z
N MET A 1 -38.07 1.35 12.24
CA MET A 1 -37.11 0.26 12.51
C MET A 1 -35.65 0.63 12.17
N SER A 2 -35.38 1.72 11.43
CA SER A 2 -34.03 2.16 11.03
C SER A 2 -33.26 2.96 12.10
N GLU A 3 -33.93 3.78 12.92
CA GLU A 3 -33.26 4.61 13.94
C GLU A 3 -32.66 3.80 15.10
N LEU A 4 -33.38 2.76 15.56
CA LEU A 4 -32.90 1.85 16.63
C LEU A 4 -31.59 1.13 16.25
N ASN A 5 -31.37 0.87 14.95
CA ASN A 5 -30.14 0.27 14.46
C ASN A 5 -29.00 1.30 14.36
N PHE A 6 -29.32 2.57 14.08
CA PHE A 6 -28.33 3.64 14.05
C PHE A 6 -27.75 3.94 15.43
N ASP A 7 -28.58 3.99 16.46
CA ASP A 7 -28.13 4.21 17.84
C ASP A 7 -27.20 3.09 18.34
N ARG A 8 -27.47 1.84 17.93
CA ARG A 8 -26.59 0.71 18.22
C ARG A 8 -25.25 0.83 17.52
N LEU A 9 -25.24 1.19 16.23
CA LEU A 9 -24.01 1.45 15.47
C LEU A 9 -23.20 2.61 16.08
N LEU A 10 -23.87 3.66 16.53
CA LEU A 10 -23.23 4.80 17.17
C LEU A 10 -22.56 4.39 18.49
N LYS A 11 -23.25 3.60 19.32
CA LYS A 11 -22.68 3.04 20.56
C LYS A 11 -21.44 2.19 20.29
N THR A 12 -21.51 1.28 19.31
CA THR A 12 -20.35 0.48 18.90
C THR A 12 -19.19 1.35 18.42
N LYS A 13 -19.47 2.37 17.61
CA LYS A 13 -18.44 3.33 17.14
C LYS A 13 -17.76 4.03 18.32
N VAL A 14 -18.54 4.51 19.29
CA VAL A 14 -18.01 5.20 20.47
C VAL A 14 -17.05 4.30 21.24
N ASN A 15 -17.40 3.02 21.43
CA ASN A 15 -16.53 2.06 22.12
C ASN A 15 -15.23 1.75 21.36
N LEU A 16 -15.27 1.77 20.02
CA LEU A 16 -14.09 1.52 19.18
C LEU A 16 -13.25 2.78 18.91
N LYS A 17 -13.75 3.97 19.28
CA LYS A 17 -13.18 5.26 18.85
C LYS A 17 -11.73 5.43 19.29
N GLU A 18 -11.42 5.11 20.53
CA GLU A 18 -10.06 5.24 21.08
C GLU A 18 -9.05 4.37 20.33
N TYR A 19 -9.42 3.13 19.99
CA TYR A 19 -8.57 2.23 19.21
C TYR A 19 -8.32 2.77 17.80
N ILE A 20 -9.37 3.24 17.13
CA ILE A 20 -9.27 3.85 15.80
C ILE A 20 -8.38 5.10 15.86
N ASP A 21 -8.56 5.95 16.88
CA ASP A 21 -7.76 7.16 17.10
C ASP A 21 -6.28 6.83 17.27
N ASN A 22 -5.96 5.83 18.08
CA ASN A 22 -4.58 5.43 18.36
C ASN A 22 -3.90 4.87 17.10
N ILE A 23 -4.61 4.04 16.33
CA ILE A 23 -4.10 3.52 15.05
C ILE A 23 -3.83 4.67 14.08
N LEU A 24 -4.79 5.59 13.90
CA LEU A 24 -4.62 6.69 12.96
C LEU A 24 -3.53 7.68 13.40
N LYS A 25 -3.40 7.96 14.70
CA LYS A 25 -2.29 8.77 15.22
C LYS A 25 -0.94 8.17 14.85
N ASN A 26 -0.76 6.86 15.04
CA ASN A 26 0.49 6.19 14.68
C ASN A 26 0.73 6.19 13.16
N ILE A 27 -0.32 5.96 12.35
CA ILE A 27 -0.22 6.01 10.88
C ILE A 27 0.18 7.39 10.36
N PHE A 28 -0.29 8.46 11.03
CA PHE A 28 0.03 9.85 10.70
C PHE A 28 1.19 10.42 11.52
N ASP A 29 1.95 9.60 12.26
CA ASP A 29 3.15 10.07 12.95
C ASP A 29 4.30 10.23 11.94
N ILE A 30 4.87 11.43 11.90
CA ILE A 30 5.99 11.76 11.02
C ILE A 30 7.32 11.19 11.54
N HIS A 31 7.42 10.94 12.84
CA HIS A 31 8.65 10.47 13.48
C HIS A 31 8.87 8.97 13.26
N ASP A 32 7.78 8.22 13.07
CA ASP A 32 7.79 6.76 12.94
C ASP A 32 7.69 6.28 11.48
N ILE A 33 7.89 7.16 10.48
CA ILE A 33 7.86 6.75 9.07
C ILE A 33 9.09 5.87 8.75
N PRO A 34 8.92 4.61 8.32
CA PRO A 34 10.04 3.74 8.00
C PRO A 34 10.90 4.27 6.85
N VAL A 35 12.20 3.98 6.87
CA VAL A 35 13.16 4.41 5.82
C VAL A 35 12.69 4.07 4.40
N PRO A 36 12.17 2.86 4.09
CA PRO A 36 11.69 2.54 2.74
C PRO A 36 10.52 3.41 2.29
N VAL A 37 9.63 3.80 3.20
CA VAL A 37 8.47 4.66 2.90
C VAL A 37 8.94 6.09 2.61
N ARG A 38 9.88 6.62 3.41
CA ARG A 38 10.49 7.92 3.14
C ARG A 38 11.19 7.93 1.78
N HIS A 39 11.96 6.89 1.47
CA HIS A 39 12.60 6.75 0.16
C HIS A 39 11.58 6.67 -0.99
N LEU A 40 10.48 5.92 -0.82
CA LEU A 40 9.40 5.87 -1.81
C LEU A 40 8.80 7.25 -2.06
N PHE A 41 8.53 8.02 -1.00
CA PHE A 41 8.01 9.38 -1.14
C PHE A 41 8.99 10.31 -1.85
N HIS A 42 10.29 10.19 -1.57
CA HIS A 42 11.32 10.94 -2.27
C HIS A 42 11.35 10.58 -3.76
N LEU A 43 11.29 9.29 -4.08
CA LEU A 43 11.30 8.81 -5.46
C LEU A 43 10.10 9.37 -6.23
N LEU A 44 8.88 9.29 -5.66
CA LEU A 44 7.67 9.80 -6.29
C LEU A 44 7.74 11.32 -6.52
N GLU A 45 8.31 12.05 -5.56
CA GLU A 45 8.47 13.50 -5.65
C GLU A 45 9.51 13.90 -6.70
N THR A 46 10.70 13.29 -6.69
CA THR A 46 11.74 13.54 -7.68
C THR A 46 11.28 13.18 -9.09
N CYS A 47 10.61 12.04 -9.28
CA CYS A 47 10.05 11.64 -10.56
C CYS A 47 8.94 12.60 -11.02
N GLY A 48 8.03 12.97 -10.12
CA GLY A 48 6.94 13.90 -10.44
C GLY A 48 7.44 15.27 -10.86
N LEU A 49 8.34 15.86 -10.06
CA LEU A 49 8.92 17.17 -10.34
C LEU A 49 9.76 17.17 -11.62
N ARG A 50 10.56 16.13 -11.87
CA ARG A 50 11.37 16.00 -13.10
C ARG A 50 10.50 15.95 -14.37
N ASN A 51 9.29 15.41 -14.27
CA ASN A 51 8.36 15.31 -15.39
C ASN A 51 7.31 16.45 -15.41
N GLY A 52 7.44 17.46 -14.54
CA GLY A 52 6.56 18.64 -14.54
C GLY A 52 5.17 18.42 -13.95
N PHE A 53 4.97 17.42 -13.09
CA PHE A 53 3.69 17.20 -12.41
C PHE A 53 3.51 18.13 -11.20
N ASP A 54 2.27 18.57 -10.99
CA ASP A 54 1.90 19.39 -9.84
C ASP A 54 2.05 18.63 -8.51
N LYS A 55 2.32 19.40 -7.44
CA LYS A 55 2.46 18.85 -6.08
C LYS A 55 1.22 18.07 -5.62
N THR A 56 0.03 18.49 -6.03
CA THR A 56 -1.24 17.81 -5.71
C THR A 56 -1.33 16.41 -6.32
N VAL A 57 -0.81 16.22 -7.54
CA VAL A 57 -0.74 14.92 -8.22
C VAL A 57 0.25 14.01 -7.50
N ILE A 58 1.43 14.55 -7.17
CA ILE A 58 2.48 13.82 -6.43
C ILE A 58 1.96 13.40 -5.04
N GLU A 59 1.28 14.29 -4.33
CA GLU A 59 0.62 13.97 -3.06
C GLU A 59 -0.40 12.85 -3.21
N SER A 60 -1.20 12.85 -4.29
CA SER A 60 -2.12 11.76 -4.59
C SER A 60 -1.39 10.43 -4.79
N TRP A 61 -0.22 10.41 -5.44
CA TRP A 61 0.58 9.20 -5.58
C TRP A 61 1.08 8.67 -4.22
N LYS A 62 1.59 9.57 -3.36
CA LYS A 62 2.01 9.22 -1.99
C LYS A 62 0.83 8.65 -1.18
N ILE A 63 -0.36 9.26 -1.31
CA ILE A 63 -1.60 8.80 -0.69
C ILE A 63 -1.97 7.40 -1.16
N ASN A 64 -1.98 7.19 -2.48
CA ASN A 64 -2.37 5.94 -3.10
C ASN A 64 -1.41 4.81 -2.74
N SER A 65 -0.11 5.07 -2.72
CA SER A 65 0.90 4.04 -2.47
C SER A 65 0.94 3.59 -1.00
N TYR A 66 0.90 4.54 -0.05
CA TYR A 66 1.11 4.25 1.37
C TYR A 66 -0.19 4.08 2.14
N PHE A 67 -1.09 5.06 2.07
CA PHE A 67 -2.31 5.00 2.86
C PHE A 67 -3.35 4.08 2.20
N ILE A 68 -3.69 4.31 0.92
CA ILE A 68 -4.78 3.55 0.29
C ILE A 68 -4.36 2.13 -0.08
N LYS A 69 -3.13 1.84 -0.52
CA LYS A 69 -2.76 0.47 -0.91
C LYS A 69 -2.22 -0.36 0.24
N TYR A 70 -1.33 0.18 1.06
CA TYR A 70 -0.69 -0.56 2.15
C TYR A 70 -1.56 -0.56 3.42
N TRP A 71 -1.87 0.63 3.98
CA TRP A 71 -2.61 0.69 5.25
C TRP A 71 -4.06 0.20 5.15
N SER A 72 -4.76 0.46 4.05
CA SER A 72 -6.11 -0.12 3.89
C SER A 72 -6.08 -1.64 3.92
N LYS A 73 -5.05 -2.26 3.33
CA LYS A 73 -4.89 -3.72 3.31
C LYS A 73 -4.66 -4.25 4.73
N ILE A 74 -3.72 -3.66 5.46
CA ILE A 74 -3.45 -4.04 6.86
C ILE A 74 -4.69 -3.89 7.74
N LEU A 75 -5.44 -2.79 7.59
CA LEU A 75 -6.68 -2.56 8.33
C LEU A 75 -7.79 -3.53 7.93
N SER A 76 -7.86 -3.91 6.65
CA SER A 76 -8.86 -4.86 6.16
C SER A 76 -8.55 -6.32 6.51
N GLN A 77 -7.28 -6.66 6.67
CA GLN A 77 -6.77 -8.03 6.79
C GLN A 77 -5.72 -8.11 7.91
N PRO A 78 -6.13 -7.95 9.18
CA PRO A 78 -5.20 -8.01 10.31
C PRO A 78 -4.48 -9.36 10.43
N GLU A 79 -5.03 -10.44 9.87
CA GLU A 79 -4.40 -11.76 9.79
C GLU A 79 -3.10 -11.79 9.00
N VAL A 80 -2.83 -10.77 8.20
CA VAL A 80 -1.53 -10.62 7.52
C VAL A 80 -0.41 -10.40 8.53
N LEU A 81 -0.72 -9.85 9.70
CA LEU A 81 0.26 -9.54 10.75
C LEU A 81 0.15 -10.46 11.97
N TYR A 82 -1.03 -11.00 12.23
CA TYR A 82 -1.34 -11.74 13.45
C TYR A 82 -1.98 -13.09 13.13
N ASP A 83 -1.70 -14.12 13.93
CA ASP A 83 -2.34 -15.42 13.81
C ASP A 83 -3.78 -15.35 14.38
N LEU A 84 -4.71 -14.87 13.56
CA LEU A 84 -6.12 -14.63 13.91
C LEU A 84 -7.03 -15.58 13.12
N ASN A 85 -7.34 -16.73 13.73
CA ASN A 85 -8.21 -17.73 13.09
C ASN A 85 -9.65 -17.22 12.83
N GLU A 86 -10.14 -16.28 13.65
CA GLU A 86 -11.51 -15.75 13.58
C GLU A 86 -11.65 -14.50 12.67
N SER A 87 -10.56 -13.85 12.25
CA SER A 87 -10.68 -12.60 11.45
C SER A 87 -11.31 -12.82 10.08
N SER A 88 -11.29 -14.06 9.60
CA SER A 88 -11.93 -14.49 8.35
C SER A 88 -13.45 -14.60 8.42
N GLU A 89 -14.06 -14.43 9.60
CA GLU A 89 -15.51 -14.46 9.73
C GLU A 89 -16.18 -13.26 9.00
N PRO A 90 -17.26 -13.48 8.21
CA PRO A 90 -17.84 -12.44 7.35
C PRO A 90 -18.27 -11.16 8.09
N HIS A 91 -18.70 -11.29 9.33
CA HIS A 91 -19.18 -10.18 10.14
C HIS A 91 -18.03 -9.29 10.66
N ILE A 92 -16.88 -9.90 11.01
CA ILE A 92 -15.65 -9.18 11.38
C ILE A 92 -15.09 -8.46 10.16
N GLN A 93 -15.00 -9.15 9.02
CA GLN A 93 -14.55 -8.55 7.76
C GLN A 93 -15.41 -7.34 7.37
N THR A 94 -16.73 -7.43 7.55
CA THR A 94 -17.66 -6.31 7.28
C THR A 94 -17.36 -5.10 8.16
N ASN A 95 -17.09 -5.32 9.45
CA ASN A 95 -16.73 -4.25 10.39
C ASN A 95 -15.37 -3.63 10.07
N MET A 96 -14.37 -4.44 9.68
CA MET A 96 -13.06 -3.94 9.25
C MET A 96 -13.17 -3.11 7.97
N ASN A 97 -13.97 -3.57 7.00
CA ASN A 97 -14.22 -2.82 5.77
C ASN A 97 -14.90 -1.46 6.03
N VAL A 98 -15.77 -1.39 7.03
CA VAL A 98 -16.38 -0.13 7.48
C VAL A 98 -15.31 0.86 7.98
N ILE A 99 -14.33 0.40 8.76
CA ILE A 99 -13.21 1.24 9.23
C ILE A 99 -12.33 1.66 8.04
N VAL A 100 -12.04 0.74 7.12
CA VAL A 100 -11.25 1.01 5.91
C VAL A 100 -11.91 2.07 5.02
N LEU A 101 -13.22 1.99 4.81
CA LEU A 101 -13.95 2.98 4.04
C LEU A 101 -13.93 4.36 4.72
N ALA A 102 -14.07 4.41 6.04
CA ALA A 102 -13.93 5.67 6.80
C ALA A 102 -12.51 6.24 6.68
N PHE A 103 -11.49 5.39 6.71
CA PHE A 103 -10.09 5.77 6.52
C PHE A 103 -9.83 6.31 5.10
N ILE A 104 -10.34 5.65 4.06
CA ILE A 104 -10.23 6.12 2.67
C ILE A 104 -10.94 7.48 2.48
N ASP A 105 -12.07 7.71 3.17
CA ASP A 105 -12.80 8.98 3.09
C ASP A 105 -11.98 10.18 3.61
N ILE A 106 -11.01 9.97 4.52
CA ILE A 106 -10.07 11.01 4.96
C ILE A 106 -9.31 11.60 3.78
N PHE A 107 -8.99 10.79 2.78
CA PHE A 107 -8.22 11.20 1.61
C PHE A 107 -9.09 11.73 0.45
N SER A 108 -10.39 11.51 0.52
CA SER A 108 -11.35 11.97 -0.48
C SER A 108 -11.70 13.46 -0.31
N PRO A 109 -12.14 14.16 -1.39
CA PRO A 109 -12.63 15.53 -1.27
C PRO A 109 -13.79 15.63 -0.27
N PRO A 110 -13.88 16.72 0.52
CA PRO A 110 -15.00 16.94 1.42
C PRO A 110 -16.34 16.95 0.67
N GLN A 111 -17.33 16.22 1.19
CA GLN A 111 -18.68 16.16 0.62
C GLN A 111 -19.69 16.72 1.61
N THR A 112 -20.67 17.47 1.12
CA THR A 112 -21.84 17.86 1.90
C THR A 112 -22.73 16.65 2.14
N LEU A 113 -22.93 16.27 3.39
CA LEU A 113 -23.80 15.14 3.74
C LEU A 113 -25.25 15.60 3.94
N GLY A 114 -26.19 14.74 3.56
CA GLY A 114 -27.62 14.95 3.74
C GLY A 114 -28.33 13.67 4.13
N LYS A 115 -29.66 13.71 4.25
CA LYS A 115 -30.49 12.57 4.70
C LYS A 115 -30.41 11.32 3.81
N LYS A 116 -29.95 11.47 2.55
CA LYS A 116 -29.75 10.36 1.60
C LYS A 116 -28.30 9.86 1.55
N SER A 117 -27.40 10.44 2.34
CA SER A 117 -26.01 10.00 2.39
C SER A 117 -25.92 8.61 3.03
N PRO A 118 -24.97 7.75 2.59
CA PRO A 118 -24.76 6.45 3.21
C PRO A 118 -24.54 6.56 4.72
N THR A 119 -25.18 5.68 5.49
CA THR A 119 -25.13 5.67 6.98
C THR A 119 -23.70 5.71 7.51
N LEU A 120 -22.77 5.01 6.85
CA LEU A 120 -21.36 4.97 7.22
C LEU A 120 -20.69 6.36 7.14
N LYS A 121 -20.98 7.12 6.07
CA LYS A 121 -20.44 8.48 5.90
C LYS A 121 -20.97 9.41 6.99
N LEU A 122 -22.26 9.27 7.34
CA LEU A 122 -22.85 10.03 8.45
C LEU A 122 -22.22 9.67 9.80
N LEU A 123 -21.90 8.39 10.01
CA LEU A 123 -21.35 7.87 11.26
C LEU A 123 -19.96 8.43 11.59
N PHE A 124 -19.09 8.56 10.57
CA PHE A 124 -17.70 9.02 10.72
C PHE A 124 -17.47 10.47 10.29
N TYR A 125 -18.48 11.20 9.80
CA TYR A 125 -18.31 12.54 9.23
C TYR A 125 -17.47 13.50 10.09
N LYS A 126 -17.80 13.62 11.39
CA LYS A 126 -17.07 14.50 12.32
C LYS A 126 -15.63 14.05 12.54
N ASP A 127 -15.41 12.74 12.63
CA ASP A 127 -14.08 12.18 12.88
C ASP A 127 -13.19 12.35 11.64
N CYS A 128 -13.72 12.04 10.45
CA CYS A 128 -13.02 12.24 9.18
C CYS A 128 -12.59 13.71 8.98
N TYR A 129 -13.40 14.68 9.43
CA TYR A 129 -13.02 16.09 9.41
C TYR A 129 -11.79 16.38 10.27
N GLU A 130 -11.71 15.82 11.48
CA GLU A 130 -10.54 15.98 12.36
C GLU A 130 -9.31 15.24 11.81
N TYR A 131 -9.47 14.00 11.32
CA TYR A 131 -8.34 13.25 10.73
C TYR A 131 -7.78 13.91 9.46
N ARG A 132 -8.60 14.64 8.70
CA ARG A 132 -8.12 15.46 7.57
C ARG A 132 -7.14 16.53 8.02
N LYS A 133 -7.28 17.09 9.23
CA LYS A 133 -6.29 18.03 9.78
C LYS A 133 -4.97 17.31 10.04
N SER A 134 -4.99 16.10 10.61
CA SER A 134 -3.79 15.29 10.80
C SER A 134 -3.09 14.97 9.47
N LYS A 135 -3.86 14.61 8.42
CA LYS A 135 -3.33 14.45 7.05
C LYS A 135 -2.63 15.73 6.57
N VAL A 136 -3.26 16.89 6.72
CA VAL A 136 -2.66 18.18 6.30
C VAL A 136 -1.36 18.46 7.07
N THR A 137 -1.34 18.21 8.37
CA THR A 137 -0.13 18.35 9.19
C THR A 137 0.96 17.39 8.75
N PHE A 138 0.64 16.12 8.49
CA PHE A 138 1.58 15.10 8.01
C PHE A 138 2.31 15.55 6.74
N PHE A 139 1.56 16.05 5.74
CA PHE A 139 2.16 16.51 4.49
C PHE A 139 2.89 17.85 4.61
N LYS A 140 2.45 18.76 5.50
CA LYS A 140 3.13 20.04 5.75
C LYS A 140 4.42 19.89 6.55
N SER A 141 4.45 19.01 7.55
CA SER A 141 5.52 18.96 8.55
C SER A 141 6.73 18.10 8.16
N GLY A 142 6.64 17.25 7.13
CA GLY A 142 7.78 16.39 6.82
C GLY A 142 7.60 15.31 5.76
N ALA A 143 6.46 15.23 5.07
CA ALA A 143 6.40 14.40 3.85
C ALA A 143 7.28 14.95 2.70
N THR A 144 7.86 16.14 2.87
CA THR A 144 8.96 16.67 2.07
C THR A 144 10.26 15.99 2.48
N VAL A 145 10.70 15.10 1.61
CA VAL A 145 11.81 14.19 1.88
C VAL A 145 13.15 14.87 1.64
N ALA A 146 13.53 15.77 2.55
CA ALA A 146 14.87 16.30 2.60
C ALA A 146 15.74 15.34 3.44
N GLY A 147 16.70 14.67 2.79
CA GLY A 147 17.79 13.97 3.49
C GLY A 147 17.71 12.44 3.56
N VAL A 148 16.86 11.76 2.78
CA VAL A 148 16.95 10.28 2.68
C VAL A 148 18.20 9.91 1.89
N LYS A 149 19.19 9.34 2.58
CA LYS A 149 20.41 8.84 1.96
C LYS A 149 20.14 7.45 1.40
N SER A 150 20.62 7.18 0.19
CA SER A 150 20.58 5.83 -0.40
C SER A 150 21.27 4.79 0.48
N ALA A 151 22.31 5.20 1.23
CA ALA A 151 23.01 4.36 2.20
C ALA A 151 22.09 3.81 3.30
N ASP A 152 21.13 4.61 3.80
CA ASP A 152 20.20 4.19 4.85
C ASP A 152 19.25 3.11 4.32
N LEU A 153 18.77 3.28 3.08
CA LEU A 153 17.95 2.26 2.43
C LEU A 153 18.75 0.97 2.21
N THR A 154 19.97 1.06 1.69
CA THR A 154 20.82 -0.12 1.50
C THR A 154 21.09 -0.86 2.82
N SER A 155 21.28 -0.13 3.92
CA SER A 155 21.44 -0.72 5.25
C SER A 155 20.19 -1.46 5.71
N GLU A 156 18.99 -0.87 5.54
CA GLU A 156 17.73 -1.52 5.88
C GLU A 156 17.45 -2.74 4.98
N LEU A 157 17.67 -2.62 3.68
CA LEU A 157 17.49 -3.73 2.73
C LEU A 157 18.49 -4.87 3.00
N GLY A 158 19.70 -4.56 3.48
CA GLY A 158 20.70 -5.55 3.87
C GLY A 158 20.28 -6.42 5.06
N LYS A 159 19.27 -6.02 5.83
CA LYS A 159 18.69 -6.82 6.93
C LYS A 159 17.63 -7.82 6.44
N LEU A 160 17.07 -7.61 5.24
CA LEU A 160 15.99 -8.44 4.70
C LEU A 160 16.36 -9.92 4.49
N PRO A 161 17.58 -10.30 4.05
CA PRO A 161 17.92 -11.72 3.88
C PRO A 161 17.70 -12.53 5.15
N TYR A 162 18.08 -11.99 6.31
CA TYR A 162 17.86 -12.62 7.61
C TYR A 162 16.37 -12.78 7.97
N LEU A 163 15.51 -11.90 7.45
CA LEU A 163 14.05 -11.96 7.62
C LEU A 163 13.39 -12.87 6.58
N ILE A 164 14.00 -13.05 5.40
CA ILE A 164 13.48 -13.95 4.36
C ILE A 164 13.72 -15.41 4.76
N ASP A 165 14.84 -15.69 5.44
CA ASP A 165 15.14 -17.03 5.95
C ASP A 165 14.14 -17.51 7.04
N THR A 166 13.43 -16.59 7.70
CA THR A 166 12.38 -16.91 8.68
C THR A 166 10.99 -17.03 8.05
N ILE A 167 10.83 -16.65 6.78
CA ILE A 167 9.57 -16.78 6.03
C ILE A 167 9.64 -18.07 5.21
N PRO A 168 8.58 -18.91 5.18
CA PRO A 168 8.53 -20.10 4.33
C PRO A 168 8.41 -19.70 2.85
N PHE A 169 9.54 -19.30 2.24
CA PHE A 169 9.62 -18.91 0.84
C PHE A 169 10.41 -19.94 0.03
N ASN A 170 9.70 -20.74 -0.77
CA ASN A 170 10.35 -21.66 -1.69
C ASN A 170 10.74 -20.95 -2.99
N ARG A 171 12.01 -20.55 -3.08
CA ARG A 171 12.56 -19.88 -4.27
C ARG A 171 12.38 -20.68 -5.55
N ARG A 172 12.58 -22.01 -5.52
CA ARG A 172 12.47 -22.87 -6.72
C ARG A 172 11.04 -22.92 -7.24
N SER A 173 10.07 -23.16 -6.36
CA SER A 173 8.65 -23.16 -6.73
C SER A 173 8.21 -21.80 -7.27
N MET A 174 8.71 -20.70 -6.72
CA MET A 174 8.42 -19.34 -7.20
C MET A 174 9.00 -19.12 -8.60
N LEU A 175 10.28 -19.45 -8.81
CA LEU A 175 10.93 -19.34 -10.11
C LEU A 175 10.25 -20.18 -11.19
N TYR A 176 9.82 -21.40 -10.86
CA TYR A 176 9.04 -22.23 -11.78
C TYR A 176 7.70 -21.58 -12.14
N LYS A 177 6.97 -21.03 -11.15
CA LYS A 177 5.72 -20.30 -11.43
C LYS A 177 5.95 -19.06 -12.29
N LEU A 178 7.04 -18.32 -12.07
CA LEU A 178 7.41 -17.20 -12.93
C LEU A 178 7.73 -17.67 -14.35
N PHE A 179 8.47 -18.77 -14.48
CA PHE A 179 8.77 -19.39 -15.77
C PHE A 179 7.48 -19.68 -16.55
N LEU A 180 6.50 -20.34 -15.93
CA LEU A 180 5.22 -20.62 -16.57
C LEU A 180 4.48 -19.36 -17.05
N VAL A 181 4.67 -18.21 -16.38
CA VAL A 181 4.08 -16.95 -16.82
C VAL A 181 4.82 -16.41 -18.05
N ILE A 182 6.15 -16.35 -18.00
CA ILE A 182 6.96 -15.77 -19.08
C ILE A 182 6.98 -16.64 -20.34
N ASP A 183 6.80 -17.96 -20.21
CA ASP A 183 6.74 -18.92 -21.31
C ASP A 183 5.59 -18.60 -22.29
N ASN A 184 4.51 -17.99 -21.80
CA ASN A 184 3.39 -17.55 -22.66
C ASN A 184 3.69 -16.26 -23.46
N TYR A 185 4.83 -15.62 -23.22
CA TYR A 185 5.20 -14.34 -23.81
C TYR A 185 6.63 -14.35 -24.36
N ASP A 186 7.21 -15.53 -24.59
CA ASP A 186 8.59 -15.73 -25.02
C ASP A 186 8.96 -14.88 -26.24
N ASP A 187 8.22 -15.00 -27.35
CA ASP A 187 8.45 -14.26 -28.60
C ASP A 187 8.47 -12.75 -28.37
N LYS A 188 7.54 -12.25 -27.55
CA LYS A 188 7.41 -10.82 -27.27
C LYS A 188 8.56 -10.33 -26.39
N ILE A 189 8.89 -11.07 -25.34
CA ILE A 189 9.95 -10.69 -24.40
C ILE A 189 11.30 -10.71 -25.10
N ILE A 190 11.60 -11.74 -25.89
CA ILE A 190 12.85 -11.83 -26.66
C ILE A 190 12.97 -10.67 -27.63
N LYS A 191 11.90 -10.37 -28.37
CA LYS A 191 11.88 -9.22 -29.28
C LYS A 191 12.16 -7.90 -28.55
N ASP A 192 11.45 -7.64 -27.45
CA ASP A 192 11.65 -6.41 -26.66
C ASP A 192 13.09 -6.33 -26.09
N LEU A 193 13.71 -7.47 -25.75
CA LEU A 193 15.11 -7.57 -25.32
C LEU A 193 16.11 -7.33 -26.46
N ASP A 194 15.76 -7.55 -27.71
CA ASP A 194 16.63 -7.24 -28.85
C ASP A 194 16.49 -5.79 -29.35
N GLU A 195 15.43 -5.08 -28.94
CA GLU A 195 15.19 -3.69 -29.34
C GLU A 195 16.10 -2.68 -28.62
N THR A 196 16.56 -2.99 -27.40
CA THR A 196 17.36 -2.05 -26.59
C THR A 196 18.88 -2.33 -26.74
N ASP A 197 19.71 -1.30 -26.85
CA ASP A 197 21.17 -1.45 -27.02
C ASP A 197 21.84 -2.07 -25.78
N GLU A 198 21.39 -1.70 -24.58
CA GLU A 198 21.93 -2.23 -23.32
C GLU A 198 21.70 -3.73 -23.16
N THR A 199 20.52 -4.21 -23.55
CA THR A 199 20.10 -5.62 -23.41
C THR A 199 20.81 -6.50 -24.44
N ARG A 200 20.97 -6.02 -25.68
CA ARG A 200 21.81 -6.67 -26.70
C ARG A 200 23.27 -6.79 -26.27
N ARG A 201 23.85 -5.72 -25.72
CA ARG A 201 25.23 -5.75 -25.20
C ARG A 201 25.41 -6.81 -24.10
N LEU A 202 24.39 -7.02 -23.28
CA LEU A 202 24.41 -8.00 -22.18
C LEU A 202 23.98 -9.41 -22.61
N LYS A 203 23.60 -9.60 -23.88
CA LYS A 203 23.09 -10.83 -24.47
C LYS A 203 21.95 -11.44 -23.65
N LEU A 204 20.97 -10.59 -23.29
CA LEU A 204 19.88 -11.02 -22.41
C LEU A 204 18.86 -11.92 -23.13
N SER A 205 18.65 -11.72 -24.43
CA SER A 205 17.84 -12.61 -25.28
C SER A 205 18.43 -14.01 -25.32
N ASP A 206 19.69 -14.15 -25.73
CA ASP A 206 20.40 -15.44 -25.76
C ASP A 206 20.32 -16.21 -24.42
N LYS A 207 20.51 -15.50 -23.29
CA LYS A 207 20.44 -16.12 -21.95
C LYS A 207 19.03 -16.56 -21.57
N LEU A 208 18.01 -15.83 -22.03
CA LEU A 208 16.63 -16.18 -21.76
C LEU A 208 16.20 -17.38 -22.62
N ASP A 209 16.65 -17.44 -23.87
CA ASP A 209 16.46 -18.60 -24.75
C ASP A 209 17.08 -19.87 -24.15
N GLU A 210 18.29 -19.79 -23.59
CA GLU A 210 18.91 -20.91 -22.89
C GLU A 210 18.05 -21.41 -21.71
N VAL A 211 17.40 -20.49 -20.99
CA VAL A 211 16.47 -20.83 -19.90
C VAL A 211 15.20 -21.49 -20.45
N PHE A 212 14.61 -20.97 -21.53
CA PHE A 212 13.45 -21.59 -22.18
C PHE A 212 13.75 -23.01 -22.65
N GLU A 213 14.86 -23.20 -23.37
CA GLU A 213 15.31 -24.51 -23.83
C GLU A 213 15.53 -25.47 -22.66
N THR A 214 16.21 -25.04 -21.60
CA THR A 214 16.47 -25.90 -20.44
C THR A 214 15.17 -26.30 -19.74
N MET A 215 14.26 -25.35 -19.53
CA MET A 215 13.04 -25.56 -18.74
C MET A 215 11.92 -26.27 -19.52
N ARG A 216 11.84 -26.11 -20.85
CA ARG A 216 10.87 -26.83 -21.70
C ARG A 216 11.25 -28.28 -21.93
N ASN A 217 12.55 -28.58 -21.85
CA ASN A 217 13.09 -29.93 -22.01
C ASN A 217 13.18 -30.72 -20.68
N THR A 218 12.70 -30.14 -19.57
CA THR A 218 12.66 -30.77 -18.23
C THR A 218 11.24 -31.21 -17.87
#